data_AF-A0A379AJ56-F1
#
_entry.id   AF-A0A379AJ56-F1
#
_cell.length_a   1.000
_cell.length_b   1.000
_cell.length_c   1.000
_cell.angle_alpha   90.00
_cell.angle_beta   90.00
_cell.angle_gamma   90.00
#
_symmetry.space_group_name_H-M   'P 1'
#
loop_
_entity.id
_entity.type
_entity.pdbx_description
1 polymer ?
#
loop_
_entity_poly.entity_id
_entity_poly.type
_entity_poly.pdbx_seq_one_letter_code
_entity_poly.pdbx_strand_id
1 'polypeptide(L)' 'MTTHLVWLRNDLRVNDNLALHAACRDSDAKVIALYLATPAQWQQA' A
#
# COMPACT_ATOMS: atom_id res chain seq x y z
N MET A 1 -1.35 19.90 3.97
CA MET A 1 -1.09 18.50 4.35
C MET A 1 -1.24 17.61 3.14
N THR A 2 -0.14 17.08 2.63
CA THR A 2 -0.14 16.09 1.55
C THR A 2 -0.59 14.74 2.09
N THR A 3 -1.30 13.95 1.29
CA THR A 3 -1.70 12.58 1.67
C THR A 3 -1.18 11.60 0.63
N HIS A 4 -0.44 10.59 1.06
CA HIS A 4 0.06 9.50 0.23
C HIS A 4 -0.80 8.26 0.45
N LEU A 5 -1.36 7.72 -0.62
CA LEU A 5 -2.10 6.46 -0.60
C LEU A 5 -1.20 5.34 -1.12
N VAL A 6 -0.96 4.32 -0.30
CA VAL A 6 -0.21 3.12 -0.65
C VAL A 6 -1.19 1.99 -0.89
N TRP A 7 -1.35 1.58 -2.15
CA TRP A 7 -2.18 0.43 -2.49
C TRP A 7 -1.36 -0.85 -2.36
N LEU A 8 -1.58 -1.57 -1.26
CA LEU A 8 -1.04 -2.90 -1.06
C LEU A 8 -1.83 -3.89 -1.92
N ARG A 9 -1.13 -4.81 -2.57
CA ARG A 9 -1.72 -5.89 -3.39
C ARG A 9 -1.18 -7.23 -2.89
N ASN A 10 -0.34 -7.89 -3.67
CA ASN A 10 0.25 -9.18 -3.30
C ASN A 10 1.41 -9.01 -2.29
N ASP A 11 1.70 -7.79 -1.87
CA ASP A 11 2.82 -7.36 -1.03
C ASP A 11 2.33 -6.85 0.33
N LEU A 12 1.51 -7.65 1.01
CA LEU A 12 1.02 -7.41 2.38
C LEU A 12 2.16 -7.50 3.42
N ARG A 13 3.18 -6.65 3.27
CA ARG A 13 4.37 -6.59 4.11
C ARG A 13 4.79 -5.13 4.32
N VAL A 14 5.35 -4.87 5.49
CA VAL A 14 5.95 -3.57 5.84
C VAL A 14 7.44 -3.56 5.47
N ASN A 15 8.15 -4.63 5.81
CA ASN A 15 9.57 -4.78 5.53
C ASN A 15 9.79 -4.93 4.01
N ASP A 16 10.82 -4.26 3.51
CA ASP A 16 11.23 -4.32 2.11
C ASP A 16 10.06 -4.08 1.13
N ASN A 17 9.29 -3.03 1.40
CA ASN A 17 8.25 -2.51 0.52
C ASN A 17 8.65 -1.12 0.01
N LEU A 18 9.13 -1.07 -1.24
CA LEU A 18 9.62 0.17 -1.86
C LEU A 18 8.53 1.25 -1.99
N ALA A 19 7.28 0.86 -2.25
CA ALA A 19 6.17 1.79 -2.38
C ALA A 19 5.83 2.43 -1.02
N LEU A 20 5.77 1.62 0.04
CA LEU A 20 5.58 2.10 1.40
C LEU A 20 6.75 2.97 1.86
N HIS A 21 7.99 2.53 1.63
CA HIS A 21 9.18 3.31 1.94
C HIS A 21 9.16 4.67 1.24
N ALA A 22 8.79 4.70 -0.05
CA ALA A 22 8.70 5.93 -0.81
C ALA A 22 7.63 6.88 -0.26
N ALA A 23 6.46 6.37 0.12
CA ALA A 23 5.38 7.17 0.69
C ALA A 23 5.74 7.77 2.06
N CYS A 24 6.57 7.10 2.85
CA CYS A 24 7.01 7.58 4.16
C CYS A 24 8.22 8.56 4.11
N ARG A 25 8.74 8.91 2.92
CA ARG A 25 9.90 9.83 2.81
C ARG A 25 9.60 11.27 3.22
N ASP A 26 8.35 11.69 3.11
CA ASP A 26 7.89 13.00 3.57
C ASP A 26 7.33 12.85 4.99
N SER A 27 8.00 13.47 5.98
CA SER A 27 7.61 13.40 7.39
C SER A 27 6.33 14.18 7.72
N ASP A 28 5.96 15.15 6.88
CA ASP A 28 4.77 15.99 7.07
C ASP A 28 3.54 15.45 6.31
N ALA A 29 3.74 14.39 5.51
CA ALA A 29 2.66 13.73 4.78
C ALA A 29 1.91 12.72 5.64
N LYS A 30 0.59 12.68 5.47
CA LYS A 30 -0.24 11.59 6.00
C LYS A 30 -0.15 10.39 5.06
N VAL A 31 0.27 9.23 5.57
CA VAL A 31 0.31 7.99 4.79
C VAL A 31 -0.90 7.12 5.13
N ILE A 32 -1.60 6.63 4.11
CA ILE A 32 -2.72 5.69 4.24
C ILE A 32 -2.41 4.45 3.42
N ALA A 33 -2.42 3.28 4.06
CA ALA A 33 -2.35 2.00 3.35
C ALA A 33 -3.76 1.49 3.05
N LEU A 34 -3.99 1.06 1.81
CA LEU A 34 -5.25 0.49 1.34
C LEU A 34 -4.99 -0.89 0.74
N TYR A 35 -5.84 -1.85 1.07
CA TYR A 35 -5.94 -3.13 0.38
C TYR A 35 -7.39 -3.34 -0.05
N LEU A 36 -7.58 -3.78 -1.29
CA LEU A 36 -8.88 -4.14 -1.83
C LEU A 36 -8.90 -5.64 -2.08
N ALA A 37 -9.70 -6.36 -1.30
CA ALA A 37 -9.92 -7.78 -1.52
C ALA A 37 -10.70 -7.97 -2.82
N THR A 38 -10.20 -8.81 -3.72
CA THR A 38 -10.86 -9.20 -4.98
C THR A 38 -11.11 -10.72 -5.02
N PRO A 39 -12.01 -11.27 -4.18
CA PRO A 39 -12.19 -12.72 -4.08
C PRO A 39 -12.50 -13.44 -5.39
N ALA A 40 -13.24 -12.79 -6.30
CA ALA A 40 -13.53 -13.33 -7.62
C ALA A 40 -12.27 -13.59 -8.46
N GLN A 41 -11.21 -12.79 -8.27
CA GLN A 41 -9.93 -12.99 -8.94
C GLN A 41 -9.18 -14.22 -8.41
N TRP A 42 -9.29 -14.50 -7.10
CA TRP A 42 -8.64 -15.66 -6.48
C TRP A 42 -9.29 -16.97 -6.90
N GLN A 43 -10.59 -16.95 -7.22
CA GLN A 43 -11.33 -18.11 -7.68
C GLN A 43 -11.03 -18.50 -9.14
N GLN A 44 -10.36 -17.64 -9.90
CA GLN A 44 -9.95 -17.90 -11.29
C GLN A 44 -8.52 -18.43 -11.41
N ALA A 45 -7.80 -18.54 -10.28
CA ALA A 45 -6.40 -18.98 -10.22
C ALA A 45 -6.27 -20.48 -9.96
#